data_AF-A0A944T6D5-F1
#
_entry.id   AF-A0A944T6D5-F1
#
_cell.length_a   1.000
_cell.length_b   1.000
_cell.length_c   1.000
_cell.angle_alpha   90.00
_cell.angle_beta   90.00
_cell.angle_gamma   90.00
#
_symmetry.space_group_name_H-M   'P 1'
#
loop_
_entity.id
_entity.type
_entity.pdbx_description
1 polymer ?
#
loop_
_entity_poly.entity_id
_entity_poly.type
_entity_poly.pdbx_seq_one_letter_code
_entity_poly.pdbx_strand_id
1 'polypeptide(L)'
;MNMDKPMNMDKPMNMDKPMNMDKPMNMDKPMNMESGIIENVLKWMPPSSGSWAMSDFILLFLMWAVMMIAMMTPSILPMLFLFTTINSKNKANGKETSSTMILLFGYLMSWVLFSLVITFPQFAMHQAGLLNPMMEPTHAYIGAIVLCLAGIYQFTPFKEACLTVCQSPLSFLMNNWKDGSLGTFIIGYKHGFYCIGCCWALMLTLFALGVMNIMWVMILTIFVLFEKLSYKRPILYRRVTGFVFISWGLLLVM
;
A
#
# COMPACT_ATOMS: atom_id res chain seq x y z
N MET A 1 -32.42 7.25 -72.32
CA MET A 1 -33.52 6.26 -72.47
C MET A 1 -32.94 4.89 -72.21
N ASN A 2 -33.66 4.11 -71.39
CA ASN A 2 -33.52 2.66 -71.12
C ASN A 2 -32.31 2.23 -70.27
N MET A 3 -32.49 1.83 -69.01
CA MET A 3 -33.22 0.68 -68.42
C MET A 3 -32.31 -0.54 -68.23
N ASP A 4 -32.01 -0.81 -66.95
CA ASP A 4 -32.06 -2.08 -66.22
C ASP A 4 -31.48 -3.40 -66.79
N LYS A 5 -30.66 -4.00 -65.91
CA LYS A 5 -30.51 -5.44 -65.55
C LYS A 5 -29.62 -6.35 -66.42
N PRO A 6 -29.12 -7.50 -65.89
CA PRO A 6 -29.14 -8.02 -64.50
C PRO A 6 -27.78 -8.52 -63.95
N MET A 7 -27.74 -8.84 -62.65
CA MET A 7 -26.74 -9.73 -62.03
C MET A 7 -26.86 -11.14 -62.62
N ASN A 8 -25.73 -11.76 -62.99
CA ASN A 8 -25.64 -13.21 -63.10
C ASN A 8 -24.50 -13.73 -62.20
N MET A 9 -24.83 -14.78 -61.45
CA MET A 9 -24.09 -15.43 -60.40
C MET A 9 -23.77 -16.85 -60.90
N ASP A 10 -22.73 -16.99 -61.72
CA ASP A 10 -22.26 -18.29 -62.23
C ASP A 10 -20.74 -18.46 -62.00
N LYS A 11 -20.43 -19.44 -61.14
CA LYS A 11 -19.17 -20.03 -60.62
C LYS A 11 -17.98 -20.15 -61.63
N PRO A 12 -16.71 -20.31 -61.17
CA PRO A 12 -16.31 -21.43 -60.30
C PRO A 12 -15.35 -21.12 -59.13
N MET A 13 -15.33 -22.07 -58.18
CA MET A 13 -14.33 -22.20 -57.11
C MET A 13 -12.95 -22.37 -57.72
N ASN A 14 -12.02 -21.48 -57.38
CA ASN A 14 -10.60 -21.68 -57.66
C ASN A 14 -9.98 -22.43 -56.48
N MET A 15 -9.63 -23.69 -56.73
CA MET A 15 -9.12 -24.68 -55.80
C MET A 15 -7.59 -24.82 -55.90
N ASP A 16 -6.89 -23.74 -56.28
CA ASP A 16 -5.43 -23.78 -56.52
C ASP A 16 -4.65 -22.76 -55.67
N LYS A 17 -4.76 -22.87 -54.34
CA LYS A 17 -3.75 -22.28 -53.46
C LYS A 17 -3.15 -23.36 -52.56
N PRO A 18 -1.89 -23.77 -52.79
CA PRO A 18 -1.25 -24.77 -51.97
C PRO A 18 -1.09 -24.25 -50.53
N MET A 19 -1.46 -25.11 -49.57
CA MET A 19 -1.16 -24.90 -48.16
C MET A 19 0.36 -24.86 -47.97
N ASN A 20 0.89 -23.67 -47.72
CA ASN A 20 2.29 -23.50 -47.35
C ASN A 20 2.50 -24.10 -45.95
N MET A 21 3.21 -25.23 -45.89
CA MET A 21 3.48 -26.04 -44.71
C MET A 21 4.87 -25.77 -44.12
N ASP A 22 5.48 -24.62 -44.42
CA ASP A 22 6.86 -24.27 -44.00
C ASP A 22 6.91 -23.21 -42.90
N LYS A 23 5.90 -23.16 -42.02
CA LYS A 23 5.98 -22.32 -40.82
C LYS A 23 6.44 -23.19 -39.64
N PRO A 24 7.69 -23.07 -39.16
CA PRO A 24 8.12 -23.81 -38.00
C PRO A 24 7.23 -23.43 -36.82
N MET A 25 6.67 -24.43 -36.15
CA MET A 25 6.04 -24.26 -34.84
C MET A 25 7.10 -23.71 -33.91
N ASN A 26 6.98 -22.42 -33.59
CA ASN A 26 7.84 -21.73 -32.66
C ASN A 26 7.58 -22.34 -31.27
N MET A 27 8.44 -23.28 -30.90
CA MET A 27 8.43 -23.98 -29.61
C MET A 27 9.39 -23.33 -28.61
N ASP A 28 9.73 -22.04 -28.81
CA ASP A 28 10.56 -21.24 -27.92
C ASP A 28 9.72 -20.16 -27.23
N LYS A 29 8.71 -20.59 -26.46
CA LYS A 29 8.11 -19.72 -25.44
C LYS A 29 8.47 -20.29 -24.08
N PRO A 30 9.46 -19.74 -23.35
CA PRO A 30 9.65 -20.12 -21.97
C PRO A 30 8.34 -19.86 -21.23
N MET A 31 7.93 -20.83 -20.39
CA MET A 31 6.75 -20.71 -19.54
C MET A 31 6.89 -19.46 -18.66
N ASN A 32 6.24 -18.40 -19.11
CA ASN A 32 6.14 -17.09 -18.50
C ASN A 32 5.14 -17.15 -17.32
N MET A 33 5.36 -18.08 -16.39
CA MET A 33 4.49 -18.27 -15.22
C MET A 33 4.70 -17.12 -14.22
N GLU A 34 5.94 -16.61 -14.12
CA GLU A 34 6.29 -15.45 -13.30
C GLU A 34 5.77 -14.14 -13.91
N SER A 35 5.82 -13.99 -15.24
CA SER A 35 5.23 -12.82 -15.90
C SER A 35 3.72 -12.81 -15.79
N GLY A 36 3.06 -13.99 -15.81
CA GLY A 36 1.63 -14.11 -15.61
C GLY A 36 1.17 -13.67 -14.23
N ILE A 37 1.88 -14.05 -13.15
CA ILE A 37 1.52 -13.61 -11.79
C ILE A 37 1.70 -12.11 -11.63
N ILE A 38 2.85 -11.56 -12.03
CA ILE A 38 3.11 -10.12 -11.89
C ILE A 38 2.15 -9.30 -12.77
N GLU A 39 1.89 -9.73 -13.99
CA GLU A 39 0.94 -9.07 -14.89
C GLU A 39 -0.50 -9.17 -14.36
N ASN A 40 -0.89 -10.30 -13.78
CA ASN A 40 -2.19 -10.46 -13.14
C ASN A 40 -2.33 -9.60 -11.88
N VAL A 41 -1.28 -9.49 -11.06
CA VAL A 41 -1.26 -8.60 -9.88
C VAL A 41 -1.34 -7.13 -10.32
N LEU A 42 -0.60 -6.74 -11.35
CA LEU A 42 -0.57 -5.36 -11.86
C LEU A 42 -1.85 -4.96 -12.60
N LYS A 43 -2.55 -5.91 -13.23
CA LYS A 43 -3.81 -5.68 -13.96
C LYS A 43 -5.06 -6.07 -13.17
N TRP A 44 -4.90 -6.47 -11.91
CA TRP A 44 -6.05 -6.88 -11.11
C TRP A 44 -6.97 -5.69 -10.84
N MET A 45 -8.26 -5.90 -11.12
CA MET A 45 -9.34 -5.00 -10.75
C MET A 45 -10.32 -5.74 -9.84
N PRO A 46 -10.91 -5.06 -8.85
CA PRO A 46 -11.94 -5.63 -7.99
C PRO A 46 -13.10 -6.21 -8.80
N PRO A 47 -13.66 -7.35 -8.38
CA PRO A 47 -14.75 -8.00 -9.11
C PRO A 47 -16.01 -7.13 -9.07
N SER A 48 -16.45 -6.64 -10.23
CA SER A 48 -17.66 -5.81 -10.35
C SER A 48 -18.98 -6.56 -10.09
N SER A 49 -18.96 -7.89 -10.15
CA SER A 49 -20.13 -8.77 -9.97
C SER A 49 -20.37 -9.21 -8.51
N GLY A 50 -19.59 -8.73 -7.54
CA GLY A 50 -19.73 -9.08 -6.13
C GLY A 50 -19.32 -10.51 -5.75
N SER A 51 -18.99 -11.36 -6.72
CA SER A 51 -18.47 -12.71 -6.51
C SER A 51 -16.97 -12.65 -6.20
N TRP A 52 -16.62 -12.60 -4.92
CA TRP A 52 -15.23 -12.63 -4.47
C TRP A 52 -14.67 -14.05 -4.45
N ALA A 53 -13.57 -14.27 -5.14
CA ALA A 53 -12.75 -15.46 -4.96
C ALA A 53 -11.71 -15.25 -3.85
N MET A 54 -11.21 -16.35 -3.27
CA MET A 54 -10.11 -16.29 -2.29
C MET A 54 -8.86 -15.60 -2.88
N SER A 55 -8.65 -15.74 -4.20
CA SER A 55 -7.59 -15.04 -4.93
C SER A 55 -7.71 -13.53 -4.88
N ASP A 56 -8.92 -12.98 -4.99
CA ASP A 56 -9.17 -11.53 -4.95
C ASP A 56 -8.81 -10.95 -3.57
N PHE A 57 -9.13 -11.69 -2.50
CA PHE A 57 -8.75 -11.30 -1.15
C PHE A 57 -7.22 -11.29 -0.97
N ILE A 58 -6.53 -12.31 -1.48
CA ILE A 58 -5.06 -12.40 -1.42
C ILE A 58 -4.41 -11.27 -2.24
N LEU A 59 -4.97 -10.94 -3.41
CA LEU A 59 -4.47 -9.84 -4.25
C LEU A 59 -4.69 -8.48 -3.58
N LEU A 60 -5.86 -8.25 -2.97
CA LEU A 60 -6.14 -7.04 -2.19
C LEU A 60 -5.15 -6.90 -1.02
N PHE A 61 -4.91 -7.99 -0.30
CA PHE A 61 -3.91 -8.03 0.78
C PHE A 61 -2.50 -7.72 0.28
N LEU A 62 -2.09 -8.35 -0.82
CA LEU A 62 -0.75 -8.17 -1.38
C LEU A 62 -0.54 -6.74 -1.90
N MET A 63 -1.57 -6.15 -2.51
CA MET A 63 -1.59 -4.74 -2.91
C MET A 63 -1.34 -3.82 -1.70
N TRP A 64 -2.09 -4.01 -0.62
CA TRP A 64 -1.89 -3.25 0.62
C TRP A 64 -0.50 -3.47 1.21
N ALA A 65 -0.04 -4.72 1.29
CA ALA A 65 1.27 -5.04 1.84
C ALA A 65 2.40 -4.35 1.05
N VAL A 66 2.40 -4.45 -0.28
CA VAL A 66 3.42 -3.81 -1.14
C VAL A 66 3.37 -2.29 -1.00
N MET A 67 2.17 -1.70 -1.04
CA MET A 67 2.00 -0.25 -0.86
C MET A 67 2.52 0.22 0.50
N MET A 68 2.17 -0.47 1.59
CA MET A 68 2.63 -0.13 2.93
C MET A 68 4.14 -0.25 3.08
N ILE A 69 4.72 -1.33 2.56
CA ILE A 69 6.18 -1.52 2.55
C ILE A 69 6.85 -0.36 1.81
N ALA A 70 6.35 -0.01 0.62
CA ALA A 70 6.91 1.07 -0.19
C ALA A 70 6.84 2.44 0.51
N MET A 71 5.69 2.80 1.09
CA MET A 71 5.49 4.09 1.75
C MET A 71 6.23 4.21 3.09
N MET A 72 6.37 3.10 3.82
CA MET A 72 6.83 3.13 5.22
C MET A 72 8.30 2.80 5.39
N THR A 73 8.95 2.21 4.40
CA THR A 73 10.40 1.99 4.38
C THR A 73 11.21 3.30 4.50
N PRO A 74 10.85 4.41 3.82
CA PRO A 74 11.55 5.69 4.00
C PRO A 74 11.54 6.17 5.46
N SER A 75 10.49 5.86 6.21
CA SER A 75 10.32 6.38 7.57
C SER A 75 11.18 5.69 8.63
N ILE A 76 11.66 4.46 8.39
CA ILE A 76 12.58 3.77 9.31
C ILE A 76 14.06 4.11 9.02
N LEU A 77 14.38 4.75 7.90
CA LEU A 77 15.76 5.06 7.51
C LEU A 77 16.59 5.73 8.61
N PRO A 78 16.11 6.77 9.33
CA PRO A 78 16.90 7.40 10.39
C PRO A 78 17.28 6.41 11.50
N MET A 79 16.36 5.48 11.83
CA MET A 79 16.59 4.45 12.82
C MET A 79 17.60 3.40 12.33
N LEU A 80 17.54 3.01 11.05
CA LEU A 80 18.51 2.07 10.47
C LEU A 80 19.93 2.65 10.49
N PHE A 81 20.10 3.93 10.16
CA PHE A 81 21.41 4.59 10.22
C PHE A 81 21.96 4.71 11.66
N LEU A 82 21.09 4.99 12.63
CA LEU A 82 21.50 5.01 14.04
C LEU A 82 21.89 3.60 14.51
N PHE A 83 21.11 2.58 14.13
CA PHE A 83 21.40 1.21 14.49
C PHE A 83 22.73 0.72 13.89
N THR A 84 23.00 0.98 12.60
CA THR A 84 24.28 0.61 11.98
C THR A 84 25.46 1.32 12.65
N THR A 85 25.30 2.59 13.03
CA THR A 85 26.34 3.37 13.72
C THR A 85 26.65 2.79 15.10
N ILE A 86 25.62 2.47 15.89
CA ILE A 86 25.80 1.85 17.22
C ILE A 86 26.38 0.44 17.08
N ASN A 87 25.91 -0.32 16.10
CA ASN A 87 26.39 -1.68 15.84
C ASN A 87 27.86 -1.70 15.39
N SER A 88 28.29 -0.74 14.57
CA SER A 88 29.69 -0.57 14.18
C SER A 88 30.58 -0.25 15.40
N LYS A 89 30.12 0.64 16.30
CA LYS A 89 30.81 0.94 17.56
C LYS A 89 30.87 -0.28 18.49
N ASN A 90 29.78 -1.04 18.59
CA ASN A 90 29.74 -2.28 19.38
C ASN A 90 30.70 -3.33 18.84
N LYS A 91 30.81 -3.46 17.51
CA LYS A 91 31.80 -4.33 16.87
C LYS A 91 33.23 -3.97 17.24
N ALA A 92 33.56 -2.67 17.21
CA ALA A 92 34.88 -2.16 17.58
C ALA A 92 35.21 -2.42 19.07
N ASN A 93 34.18 -2.47 19.92
CA ASN A 93 34.29 -2.76 21.35
C ASN A 93 34.17 -4.26 21.69
N GLY A 94 34.20 -5.16 20.70
CA GLY A 94 34.13 -6.61 20.90
C GLY A 94 32.78 -7.14 21.38
N LYS A 95 31.71 -6.36 21.26
CA LYS A 95 30.34 -6.77 21.62
C LYS A 95 29.67 -7.50 20.45
N GLU A 96 28.71 -8.36 20.77
CA GLU A 96 27.90 -9.05 19.76
C GLU A 96 27.17 -8.05 18.86
N THR A 97 27.20 -8.32 17.56
CA THR A 97 26.56 -7.48 16.54
C THR A 97 25.48 -8.26 15.82
N SER A 98 24.40 -7.56 15.46
CA SER A 98 23.29 -8.15 14.71
C SER A 98 23.12 -7.44 13.36
N SER A 99 22.49 -8.11 12.39
CA SER A 99 22.25 -7.53 11.07
C SER A 99 21.12 -6.51 11.11
N THR A 100 21.36 -5.34 10.52
CA THR A 100 20.35 -4.29 10.33
C THR A 100 19.13 -4.78 9.54
N MET A 101 19.31 -5.78 8.67
CA MET A 101 18.21 -6.37 7.90
C MET A 101 17.18 -7.06 8.80
N ILE A 102 17.59 -7.58 9.96
CA ILE A 102 16.68 -8.22 10.92
C ILE A 102 15.77 -7.17 11.57
N LEU A 103 16.31 -5.97 11.83
CA LEU A 103 15.54 -4.84 12.35
C LEU A 103 14.50 -4.39 11.33
N LEU A 104 14.93 -4.20 10.07
CA LEU A 104 14.03 -3.86 8.98
C LEU A 104 12.93 -4.92 8.80
N PHE A 105 13.29 -6.20 8.84
CA PHE A 105 12.34 -7.31 8.71
C PHE A 105 11.29 -7.29 9.83
N GLY A 106 11.69 -7.08 11.09
CA GLY A 106 10.74 -6.95 12.20
C GLY A 106 9.77 -5.78 12.01
N TYR A 107 10.26 -4.66 11.52
CA TYR A 107 9.43 -3.50 11.21
C TYR A 107 8.44 -3.78 10.07
N LEU A 108 8.90 -4.33 8.94
CA LEU A 108 8.03 -4.66 7.81
C LEU A 108 6.98 -5.73 8.17
N MET A 109 7.32 -6.67 9.04
CA MET A 109 6.37 -7.68 9.51
C MET A 109 5.16 -7.06 10.20
N SER A 110 5.35 -6.00 11.00
CA SER A 110 4.22 -5.28 11.61
C SER A 110 3.31 -4.63 10.56
N TRP A 111 3.87 -4.10 9.47
CA TRP A 111 3.12 -3.49 8.36
C TRP A 111 2.37 -4.52 7.52
N VAL A 112 2.95 -5.70 7.34
CA VAL A 112 2.26 -6.85 6.71
C VAL A 112 1.07 -7.27 7.58
N LEU A 113 1.23 -7.35 8.90
CA LEU A 113 0.12 -7.63 9.82
C LEU A 113 -0.97 -6.55 9.75
N PHE A 114 -0.60 -5.27 9.72
CA PHE A 114 -1.55 -4.18 9.53
C PHE A 114 -2.30 -4.30 8.20
N SER A 115 -1.59 -4.65 7.12
CA SER A 115 -2.17 -4.84 5.79
C SER A 115 -3.21 -5.96 5.78
N LEU A 116 -3.00 -7.01 6.56
CA LEU A 116 -3.99 -8.07 6.74
C LEU A 116 -5.25 -7.52 7.44
N VAL A 117 -5.08 -6.77 8.54
CA VAL A 117 -6.19 -6.19 9.30
C VAL A 117 -7.00 -5.23 8.43
N ILE A 118 -6.35 -4.40 7.62
CA ILE A 118 -7.01 -3.37 6.81
C ILE A 118 -7.71 -3.94 5.57
N THR A 119 -7.30 -5.12 5.10
CA THR A 119 -7.95 -5.82 3.99
C THR A 119 -9.38 -6.24 4.33
N PHE A 120 -9.65 -6.66 5.57
CA PHE A 120 -10.99 -7.08 6.02
C PHE A 120 -12.07 -5.99 5.89
N PRO A 121 -11.91 -4.78 6.46
CA PRO A 121 -12.92 -3.73 6.31
C PRO A 121 -13.08 -3.30 4.85
N GLN A 122 -12.00 -3.27 4.06
CA GLN A 122 -12.11 -2.92 2.64
C GLN A 122 -12.89 -3.96 1.84
N PHE A 123 -12.61 -5.24 2.08
CA PHE A 123 -13.37 -6.34 1.53
C PHE A 123 -14.86 -6.25 1.92
N ALA A 124 -15.16 -6.02 3.20
CA ALA A 124 -16.52 -5.90 3.69
C ALA A 124 -17.27 -4.71 3.07
N MET A 125 -16.62 -3.56 2.94
CA MET A 125 -17.20 -2.37 2.30
C MET A 125 -17.47 -2.61 0.81
N HIS A 126 -16.55 -3.28 0.10
CA HIS A 126 -16.76 -3.61 -1.31
C HIS A 126 -17.89 -4.63 -1.50
N GLN A 127 -17.97 -5.66 -0.66
CA GLN A 127 -19.05 -6.65 -0.70
C GLN A 127 -20.42 -6.02 -0.40
N ALA A 128 -20.47 -5.02 0.48
CA ALA A 128 -21.68 -4.26 0.79
C ALA A 128 -22.11 -3.28 -0.32
N GLY A 129 -21.36 -3.18 -1.43
CA GLY A 129 -21.64 -2.24 -2.52
C GLY A 129 -21.39 -0.78 -2.15
N LEU A 130 -20.62 -0.53 -1.09
CA LEU A 130 -20.27 0.82 -0.61
C LEU A 130 -19.07 1.40 -1.36
N LEU A 131 -18.37 0.58 -2.14
CA LEU A 131 -17.20 0.96 -2.94
C LEU A 131 -17.46 0.66 -4.42
N ASN A 132 -17.07 1.61 -5.28
CA ASN A 132 -17.02 1.43 -6.73
C ASN A 132 -15.87 0.48 -7.13
N PRO A 133 -15.80 0.01 -8.40
CA PRO A 133 -14.68 -0.80 -8.90
C PRO A 133 -13.30 -0.13 -8.75
N MET A 134 -13.26 1.20 -8.61
CA MET A 134 -12.03 1.96 -8.31
C MET A 134 -11.66 1.98 -6.81
N MET A 135 -12.38 1.24 -5.97
CA MET A 135 -12.27 1.25 -4.50
C MET A 135 -12.51 2.65 -3.89
N GLU A 136 -13.35 3.46 -4.55
CA GLU A 136 -13.81 4.76 -4.07
C GLU A 136 -15.21 4.64 -3.45
N PRO A 137 -15.53 5.40 -2.38
CA PRO A 137 -16.85 5.37 -1.77
C PRO A 137 -17.95 5.76 -2.76
N THR A 138 -19.03 4.99 -2.81
CA THR A 138 -20.22 5.32 -3.61
C THR A 138 -20.98 6.52 -3.06
N HIS A 139 -20.89 6.73 -1.74
CA HIS A 139 -21.53 7.84 -1.04
C HIS A 139 -20.50 8.74 -0.36
N ALA A 140 -20.61 10.05 -0.57
CA ALA A 140 -19.73 11.05 0.03
C ALA A 140 -19.69 10.99 1.56
N TYR A 141 -20.80 10.59 2.20
CA TYR A 141 -20.90 10.41 3.65
C TYR A 141 -19.87 9.43 4.21
N ILE A 142 -19.55 8.35 3.50
CA ILE A 142 -18.60 7.34 3.97
C ILE A 142 -17.20 7.93 3.98
N GLY A 143 -16.82 8.60 2.89
CA GLY A 143 -15.54 9.30 2.80
C GLY A 143 -15.41 10.39 3.87
N ALA A 144 -16.48 11.14 4.10
CA ALA A 144 -16.55 12.17 5.13
C ALA A 144 -16.37 11.62 6.55
N ILE A 145 -17.05 10.51 6.89
CA ILE A 145 -16.89 9.85 8.20
C ILE A 145 -15.44 9.42 8.40
N VAL A 146 -14.84 8.79 7.39
CA VAL A 146 -13.45 8.33 7.46
C VAL A 146 -12.48 9.51 7.62
N LEU A 147 -12.65 10.59 6.87
CA LEU A 147 -11.82 11.80 6.98
C LEU A 147 -12.00 12.49 8.33
N CYS A 148 -13.23 12.62 8.83
CA CYS A 148 -13.51 13.19 10.14
C CYS A 148 -12.92 12.33 11.27
N LEU A 149 -13.02 11.00 11.20
CA LEU A 149 -12.39 10.09 12.17
C LEU A 149 -10.87 10.21 12.15
N ALA A 150 -10.25 10.28 10.97
CA ALA A 150 -8.82 10.51 10.82
C ALA A 150 -8.40 11.86 11.41
N GLY A 151 -9.20 12.91 11.18
CA GLY A 151 -8.99 14.24 11.74
C GLY A 151 -9.16 14.30 13.26
N ILE A 152 -10.16 13.61 13.83
CA ILE A 152 -10.33 13.50 15.29
C ILE A 152 -9.15 12.74 15.90
N TYR A 153 -8.72 11.66 15.24
CA TYR A 153 -7.56 10.87 15.67
C TYR A 153 -6.29 11.72 15.76
N GLN A 154 -6.14 12.72 14.88
CA GLN A 154 -5.04 13.68 14.96
C GLN A 154 -4.96 14.37 16.32
N PHE A 155 -6.06 14.64 17.02
CA PHE A 155 -6.05 15.32 18.32
C PHE A 155 -5.83 14.39 19.52
N THR A 156 -5.84 13.06 19.33
CA THR A 156 -5.76 12.10 20.43
C THR A 156 -4.38 12.07 21.13
N PRO A 157 -4.32 11.88 22.46
CA PRO A 157 -3.05 11.74 23.17
C PRO A 157 -2.31 10.45 22.77
N PHE A 158 -3.05 9.42 22.32
CA PHE A 158 -2.48 8.17 21.86
C PHE A 158 -1.61 8.36 20.61
N LYS A 159 -2.09 9.13 19.61
CA LYS A 159 -1.26 9.48 18.45
C LYS A 159 0.02 10.22 18.86
N GLU A 160 -0.11 11.17 19.79
CA GLU A 160 1.03 11.96 20.27
C GLU A 160 2.10 11.08 20.91
N ALA A 161 1.71 10.17 21.82
CA ALA A 161 2.63 9.23 22.45
C ALA A 161 3.37 8.36 21.43
N CYS A 162 2.67 7.81 20.44
CA CYS A 162 3.28 7.01 19.37
C CYS A 162 4.21 7.85 18.48
N LEU A 163 3.80 9.06 18.10
CA LEU A 163 4.57 9.93 17.21
C LEU A 163 5.86 10.40 17.87
N THR A 164 5.85 10.74 19.16
CA THR A 164 7.06 11.13 19.89
C THR A 164 8.10 10.02 19.85
N VAL A 165 7.70 8.76 20.04
CA VAL A 165 8.62 7.61 19.93
C VAL A 165 9.20 7.50 18.53
N CYS A 166 8.37 7.64 17.48
CA CYS A 166 8.82 7.60 16.09
C CYS A 166 9.76 8.76 15.72
N GLN A 167 9.60 9.93 16.34
CA GLN A 167 10.45 11.11 16.11
C GLN A 167 11.78 11.05 16.89
N SER A 168 11.88 10.23 17.93
CA SER A 168 13.08 10.08 18.76
C SER A 168 13.71 8.68 18.66
N PRO A 169 14.20 8.25 17.47
CA PRO A 169 14.73 6.90 17.27
C PRO A 169 15.93 6.57 18.16
N LEU A 170 16.77 7.56 18.50
CA LEU A 170 17.89 7.38 19.42
C LEU A 170 17.43 7.02 20.83
N SER A 171 16.47 7.78 21.37
CA SER A 171 15.92 7.53 22.71
C SER A 171 15.25 6.16 22.78
N PHE A 172 14.50 5.80 21.74
CA PHE A 172 13.86 4.48 21.65
C PHE A 172 14.90 3.35 21.68
N LEU A 173 15.96 3.49 20.90
CA LEU A 173 16.99 2.47 20.74
C LEU A 173 17.85 2.32 22.00
N MET A 174 18.17 3.41 22.69
CA MET A 174 18.88 3.36 23.98
C MET A 174 18.05 2.67 25.07
N ASN A 175 16.73 2.91 25.11
CA ASN A 175 15.87 2.36 26.16
C ASN A 175 15.39 0.93 25.88
N ASN A 176 15.45 0.47 24.63
CA ASN A 176 14.98 -0.86 24.21
C ASN A 176 16.09 -1.72 23.59
N TRP A 177 17.36 -1.35 23.78
CA TRP A 177 18.48 -2.11 23.23
C TRP A 177 18.42 -3.56 23.72
N LYS A 178 18.51 -4.50 22.78
CA LYS A 178 18.58 -5.93 23.04
C LYS A 178 19.57 -6.54 22.08
N ASP A 179 20.56 -7.22 22.64
CA ASP A 179 21.58 -7.92 21.87
C ASP A 179 21.00 -9.17 21.18
N GLY A 180 21.73 -9.67 20.19
CA GLY A 180 21.35 -10.82 19.38
C GLY A 180 20.33 -10.52 18.27
N SER A 181 20.16 -11.53 17.39
CA SER A 181 19.23 -11.48 16.25
C SER A 181 17.78 -11.29 16.68
N LEU A 182 17.33 -12.06 17.68
CA LEU A 182 15.97 -12.00 18.21
C LEU A 182 15.69 -10.65 18.90
N GLY A 183 16.66 -10.12 19.66
CA GLY A 183 16.57 -8.80 20.25
C GLY A 183 16.36 -7.71 19.20
N THR A 184 17.16 -7.76 18.13
CA THR A 184 17.08 -6.83 16.99
C THR A 184 15.74 -6.92 16.26
N PHE A 185 15.21 -8.13 16.07
CA PHE A 185 13.89 -8.33 15.49
C PHE A 185 12.78 -7.69 16.34
N ILE A 186 12.83 -7.91 17.67
CA ILE A 186 11.85 -7.32 18.61
C ILE A 186 11.92 -5.79 18.58
N ILE A 187 13.10 -5.19 18.49
CA ILE A 187 13.27 -3.73 18.39
C ILE A 187 12.53 -3.20 17.16
N GLY A 188 12.77 -3.81 15.98
CA GLY A 188 12.11 -3.45 14.73
C GLY A 188 10.60 -3.63 14.79
N TYR A 189 10.15 -4.79 15.29
CA TYR A 189 8.73 -5.11 15.44
C TYR A 189 8.02 -4.11 16.36
N LYS A 190 8.57 -3.83 17.55
CA LYS A 190 8.01 -2.83 18.48
C LYS A 190 7.93 -1.45 17.85
N HIS A 191 9.01 -0.99 17.20
CA HIS A 191 9.00 0.31 16.50
C HIS A 191 7.94 0.36 15.40
N GLY A 192 7.73 -0.76 14.71
CA GLY A 192 6.66 -0.93 13.73
C GLY A 192 5.26 -0.71 14.31
N PHE A 193 4.94 -1.25 15.48
CA PHE A 193 3.64 -0.98 16.14
C PHE A 193 3.46 0.46 16.58
N TYR A 194 4.51 1.13 17.08
CA TYR A 194 4.43 2.58 17.34
C TYR A 194 4.19 3.37 16.05
N CYS A 195 4.84 2.96 14.97
CA CYS A 195 4.66 3.56 13.65
C CYS A 195 3.22 3.40 13.15
N ILE A 196 2.65 2.20 13.24
CA ILE A 196 1.24 1.95 12.91
C ILE A 196 0.33 2.80 13.81
N GLY A 197 0.60 2.84 15.12
CA GLY A 197 -0.12 3.67 16.08
C GLY A 197 -0.15 5.15 15.69
N CYS A 198 0.93 5.73 15.16
CA CYS A 198 0.90 7.15 14.78
C CYS A 198 0.16 7.44 13.46
N CYS A 199 0.07 6.49 12.52
CA CYS A 199 -0.42 6.78 11.17
C CYS A 199 -1.54 5.88 10.63
N TRP A 200 -2.03 4.87 11.37
CA TRP A 200 -3.12 4.00 10.90
C TRP A 200 -4.37 4.77 10.49
N ALA A 201 -4.77 5.80 11.24
CA ALA A 201 -5.93 6.61 10.90
C ALA A 201 -5.71 7.46 9.62
N LEU A 202 -4.47 7.85 9.32
CA LEU A 202 -4.13 8.47 8.04
C LEU A 202 -4.16 7.46 6.89
N MET A 203 -3.81 6.20 7.15
CA MET A 203 -3.96 5.15 6.14
C MET A 203 -5.44 4.91 5.82
N LEU A 204 -6.33 5.05 6.80
CA LEU A 204 -7.78 4.96 6.56
C LEU A 204 -8.27 6.01 5.57
N THR A 205 -7.65 7.19 5.46
CA THR A 205 -8.12 8.19 4.49
C THR A 205 -7.98 7.72 3.04
N LEU A 206 -7.13 6.73 2.76
CA LEU A 206 -7.09 6.09 1.43
C LEU A 206 -8.40 5.38 1.07
N PHE A 207 -9.20 4.97 2.05
CA PHE A 207 -10.54 4.43 1.80
C PHE A 207 -11.50 5.51 1.32
N ALA A 208 -11.32 6.75 1.78
CA ALA A 208 -12.13 7.88 1.37
C ALA A 208 -11.73 8.42 -0.01
N LEU A 209 -10.42 8.42 -0.30
CA LEU A 209 -9.84 9.05 -1.48
C LEU A 209 -9.58 8.09 -2.65
N GLY A 210 -9.69 6.79 -2.42
CA GLY A 210 -9.41 5.74 -3.39
C GLY A 210 -7.94 5.28 -3.34
N VAL A 211 -7.73 4.01 -2.99
CA VAL A 211 -6.39 3.39 -2.91
C VAL A 211 -5.72 3.28 -4.28
N MET A 212 -6.52 3.22 -5.36
CA MET A 212 -6.02 3.13 -6.74
C MET A 212 -5.44 4.43 -7.27
N ASN A 213 -5.66 5.55 -6.58
CA ASN A 213 -5.16 6.84 -7.01
C ASN A 213 -3.75 7.10 -6.45
N ILE A 214 -2.75 6.86 -7.28
CA ILE A 214 -1.32 7.05 -6.95
C ILE A 214 -1.03 8.48 -6.45
N MET A 215 -1.78 9.49 -6.91
CA MET A 215 -1.60 10.88 -6.46
C MET A 215 -1.86 11.00 -4.96
N TRP A 216 -2.96 10.44 -4.46
CA TRP A 216 -3.31 10.48 -3.03
C TRP A 216 -2.34 9.68 -2.18
N VAL A 217 -1.92 8.51 -2.67
CA VAL A 217 -0.89 7.68 -2.02
C VAL A 217 0.41 8.48 -1.86
N MET A 218 0.87 9.18 -2.90
CA MET A 218 2.07 10.01 -2.81
C MET A 218 1.90 11.19 -1.84
N ILE A 219 0.78 11.90 -1.90
CA ILE A 219 0.48 13.02 -1.00
C ILE A 219 0.51 12.54 0.45
N LEU A 220 -0.17 11.44 0.77
CA LEU A 220 -0.18 10.88 2.12
C LEU A 220 1.19 10.36 2.56
N THR A 221 1.99 9.80 1.65
CA THR A 221 3.36 9.37 1.96
C THR A 221 4.22 10.54 2.40
N ILE A 222 4.24 11.61 1.60
CA ILE A 222 5.00 12.84 1.90
C ILE A 222 4.52 13.43 3.22
N PHE A 223 3.21 13.42 3.44
CA PHE A 223 2.61 13.94 4.65
C PHE A 223 3.01 13.16 5.91
N VAL A 224 2.95 11.83 5.87
CA VAL A 224 3.39 10.96 6.99
C VAL A 224 4.89 11.11 7.24
N LEU A 225 5.68 11.19 6.18
CA LEU A 225 7.12 11.43 6.28
C LEU A 225 7.39 12.79 6.94
N PHE A 226 6.65 13.83 6.55
CA PHE A 226 6.78 15.16 7.16
C PHE A 226 6.35 15.17 8.63
N GLU A 227 5.26 14.47 9.00
CA GLU A 227 4.87 14.30 10.41
C GLU A 227 6.00 13.65 11.23
N LYS A 228 6.64 12.62 10.69
CA LYS A 228 7.71 11.90 11.37
C LYS A 228 9.04 12.65 11.42
N LEU A 229 9.28 13.59 10.49
CA LEU A 229 10.52 14.37 10.44
C LEU A 229 10.40 15.75 11.11
N SER A 230 9.17 16.26 11.34
CA SER A 230 8.96 17.58 11.93
C SER A 230 9.17 17.59 13.44
N TYR A 231 10.44 17.78 13.85
CA TYR A 231 10.84 17.83 15.27
C TYR A 231 10.56 19.19 15.94
N LYS A 232 10.55 20.29 15.18
CA LYS A 232 10.52 21.65 15.75
C LYS A 232 9.14 22.07 16.32
N ARG A 233 8.03 21.59 15.76
CA ARG A 233 6.65 21.96 16.18
C ARG A 233 5.63 20.83 15.92
N PRO A 234 5.78 19.64 16.55
CA PRO A 234 4.92 18.48 16.26
C PRO A 234 3.43 18.72 16.58
N ILE A 235 3.12 19.41 17.67
CA ILE A 235 1.74 19.68 18.11
C ILE A 235 1.00 20.59 17.14
N LEU A 236 1.65 21.65 16.65
CA LEU A 236 1.03 22.60 15.73
C LEU A 236 0.66 21.91 14.41
N TYR A 237 1.62 21.16 13.85
CA TYR A 237 1.40 20.44 12.60
C TYR A 237 0.22 19.48 12.74
N ARG A 238 0.23 18.65 13.79
CA ARG A 238 -0.85 17.71 14.12
C ARG A 238 -2.23 18.36 14.23
N ARG A 239 -2.33 19.54 14.84
CA ARG A 239 -3.61 20.26 14.96
C ARG A 239 -4.07 20.80 13.61
N VAL A 240 -3.18 21.42 12.84
CA VAL A 240 -3.49 21.94 11.50
C VAL A 240 -3.99 20.81 10.60
N THR A 241 -3.30 19.67 10.62
CA THR A 241 -3.69 18.50 9.83
C THR A 241 -5.03 17.93 10.25
N GLY A 242 -5.28 17.82 11.56
CA GLY A 242 -6.58 17.43 12.10
C GLY A 242 -7.71 18.33 11.61
N PHE A 243 -7.53 19.65 11.67
CA PHE A 243 -8.52 20.60 11.17
C PHE A 243 -8.73 20.49 9.66
N VAL A 244 -7.67 20.33 8.86
CA VAL A 244 -7.79 20.16 7.41
C VAL A 244 -8.64 18.94 7.07
N PHE A 245 -8.41 17.79 7.73
CA PHE A 245 -9.20 16.58 7.47
C PHE A 245 -10.66 16.70 7.90
N ILE A 246 -10.94 17.31 9.06
CA ILE A 246 -12.32 17.55 9.51
C ILE A 246 -13.04 18.51 8.57
N SER A 247 -12.42 19.64 8.23
CA SER A 247 -13.02 20.62 7.32
C SER A 247 -13.28 20.03 5.94
N TRP A 248 -12.35 19.24 5.40
CA TRP A 248 -12.57 18.53 4.13
C TRP A 248 -13.73 17.54 4.24
N GLY A 249 -13.74 16.71 5.29
CA GLY A 249 -14.82 15.74 5.51
C GLY A 249 -16.19 16.41 5.59
N LEU A 250 -16.30 17.54 6.29
CA LEU A 250 -17.54 18.32 6.37
C LEU A 250 -17.94 18.94 5.02
N LEU A 251 -16.97 19.49 4.27
CA LEU A 251 -17.21 20.06 2.94
C LEU A 251 -17.68 19.03 1.91
N LEU A 252 -17.29 17.75 2.06
CA LEU A 252 -17.78 16.68 1.17
C LEU A 252 -19.25 16.34 1.37
N VAL A 253 -19.84 16.69 2.51
CA VAL A 253 -21.24 16.38 2.85
C VAL A 253 -22.19 17.55 2.54
N MET A 254 -21.65 18.77 2.45
CA MET A 254 -22.40 19.98 2.09
C MET A 254 -22.66 20.05 0.59
#